data_AF-A0A960ENJ1-F1
#
_entry.id   AF-A0A960ENJ1-F1
#
_cell.length_a   1.000
_cell.length_b   1.000
_cell.length_c   1.000
_cell.angle_alpha   90.00
_cell.angle_beta   90.00
_cell.angle_gamma   90.00
#
_symmetry.space_group_name_H-M   'P 1'
#
loop_
_entity.id
_entity.type
_entity.pdbx_description
1 polymer ?
#
loop_
_entity_poly.entity_id
_entity_poly.type
_entity_poly.pdbx_seq_one_letter_code
_entity_poly.pdbx_strand_id
1 'polypeptide(L)'
;MRLEQLVLFGPSDNFSIQFGPRVTVLAGLEATERSGMVQTLIDAMAGRLPNASVIFVDEAGRRVFADRIGATYAETGVAAPSLSELVGTDPQVVADLVTLRPADLGLGDERSAEAVEGEVAAARAALAHAGDQQRAATAIVVEIDRWERDLARLDEEIAKAPDETARWEWVQLRRELDRMRAELAALAPRGASDEEADARLLAAVEEVRTAGEAWAEASTEATELSRRLGPLPPVSDADLARVAATPAELPADLDERIAAVEAA
;
A
#
# COMPACT_ATOMS: atom_id res chain seq x y z
N MET A 1 15.67 -39.16 19.73
CA MET A 1 17.14 -39.15 19.96
C MET A 1 17.43 -38.81 21.42
N ARG A 2 18.40 -39.48 22.08
CA ARG A 2 18.78 -39.24 23.48
C ARG A 2 20.30 -39.28 23.67
N LEU A 3 20.90 -38.26 24.28
CA LEU A 3 22.31 -38.25 24.65
C LEU A 3 22.59 -39.18 25.84
N GLU A 4 23.68 -39.94 25.79
CA GLU A 4 24.15 -40.79 26.90
C GLU A 4 25.48 -40.29 27.46
N GLN A 5 26.44 -39.96 26.59
CA GLN A 5 27.77 -39.56 27.02
C GLN A 5 28.42 -38.60 26.03
N LEU A 6 29.13 -37.59 26.55
CA LEU A 6 30.11 -36.80 25.82
C LEU A 6 31.50 -37.09 26.42
N VAL A 7 32.49 -37.32 25.56
CA VAL A 7 33.90 -37.42 25.95
C VAL A 7 34.71 -36.42 25.13
N LEU A 8 35.42 -35.53 25.82
CA LEU A 8 36.37 -34.59 25.27
C LEU A 8 37.78 -35.07 25.60
N PHE A 9 38.59 -35.29 24.58
CA PHE A 9 39.97 -35.70 24.70
C PHE A 9 40.86 -34.46 24.84
N GLY A 10 41.52 -34.34 25.99
CA GLY A 10 42.49 -33.30 26.27
C GLY A 10 43.94 -33.83 26.25
N PRO A 11 44.93 -32.94 26.14
CA PRO A 11 46.35 -33.33 26.14
C PRO A 11 46.84 -33.87 27.49
N SER A 12 46.16 -33.55 28.60
CA SER A 12 46.51 -34.03 29.96
C SER A 12 45.44 -34.93 30.56
N ASP A 13 44.16 -34.56 30.42
CA ASP A 13 43.02 -35.28 30.99
C ASP A 13 41.87 -35.37 29.99
N ASN A 14 41.12 -36.47 30.08
CA ASN A 14 39.87 -36.63 29.36
C ASN A 14 38.73 -36.10 30.23
N PHE A 15 37.89 -35.24 29.66
CA PHE A 15 36.69 -34.76 30.31
C PHE A 15 35.50 -35.54 29.79
N SER A 16 34.68 -36.10 30.69
CA SER A 16 33.49 -36.86 30.28
C SER A 16 32.25 -36.40 31.04
N ILE A 17 31.16 -36.21 30.31
CA ILE A 17 29.83 -35.92 30.85
C ILE A 17 28.95 -37.14 30.59
N GLN A 18 28.34 -37.66 31.65
CA GLN A 18 27.28 -38.66 31.56
C GLN A 18 25.92 -37.96 31.63
N PHE A 19 25.07 -38.20 30.65
CA PHE A 19 23.73 -37.63 30.60
C PHE A 19 22.73 -38.57 31.26
N GLY A 20 21.89 -37.99 32.12
CA GLY A 20 20.78 -38.69 32.75
C GLY A 20 19.74 -39.15 31.72
N PRO A 21 18.98 -40.23 32.01
CA PRO A 21 18.08 -40.86 31.04
C PRO A 21 16.85 -40.00 30.65
N ARG A 22 16.56 -38.94 31.41
CA ARG A 22 15.41 -38.04 31.18
C ARG A 22 15.82 -36.58 31.12
N VAL A 23 16.50 -36.11 32.16
CA VAL A 23 16.92 -34.70 32.28
C VAL A 23 18.33 -34.68 32.87
N THR A 24 19.17 -33.82 32.30
CA THR A 24 20.48 -33.46 32.85
C THR A 24 20.48 -31.95 33.03
N VAL A 25 20.73 -31.48 34.25
CA VAL A 25 20.83 -30.05 34.55
C VAL A 25 22.30 -29.68 34.73
N LEU A 26 22.80 -28.82 33.85
CA LEU A 26 24.11 -28.19 33.99
C LEU A 26 23.91 -26.81 34.62
N ALA A 27 24.36 -26.64 35.86
CA ALA A 27 24.24 -25.40 36.62
C ALA A 27 25.63 -24.78 36.88
N GLY A 28 25.65 -23.49 37.20
CA GLY A 28 26.89 -22.77 37.50
C GLY A 28 27.70 -22.34 36.27
N LEU A 29 27.12 -22.40 35.07
CA LEU A 29 27.74 -21.93 33.83
C LEU A 29 27.30 -20.50 33.53
N GLU A 30 28.25 -19.66 33.15
CA GLU A 30 27.95 -18.35 32.58
C GLU A 30 27.32 -18.49 31.18
N ALA A 31 26.72 -17.41 30.68
CA ALA A 31 26.01 -17.45 29.39
C ALA A 31 26.91 -17.87 28.22
N THR A 32 28.16 -17.43 28.21
CA THR A 32 29.18 -17.78 27.20
C THR A 32 29.61 -19.23 27.32
N GLU A 33 29.86 -19.72 28.53
CA GLU A 33 30.23 -21.11 28.80
C GLU A 33 29.11 -22.08 28.42
N ARG A 34 27.87 -21.72 28.74
CA ARG A 34 26.68 -22.47 28.35
C ARG A 34 26.55 -22.59 26.84
N SER A 35 26.66 -21.47 26.11
CA SER A 35 26.63 -21.47 24.64
C SER A 35 27.79 -22.28 24.06
N GLY A 36 28.99 -22.17 24.63
CA GLY A 36 30.16 -22.95 24.22
C GLY A 36 29.99 -24.46 24.42
N MET A 37 29.41 -24.89 25.55
CA MET A 37 29.12 -26.30 25.82
C MET A 37 28.09 -26.87 24.84
N VAL A 38 27.02 -26.12 24.57
CA VAL A 38 25.98 -26.51 23.59
C VAL A 38 26.59 -26.66 22.20
N GLN A 39 27.40 -25.69 21.77
CA GLN A 39 28.09 -25.75 20.48
C GLN A 39 29.03 -26.96 20.39
N THR A 40 29.77 -27.22 21.47
CA THR A 40 30.68 -28.37 21.56
C THR A 40 29.94 -29.71 21.39
N LEU A 41 28.77 -29.85 22.00
CA LEU A 41 27.93 -31.05 21.85
C LEU A 41 27.46 -31.24 20.40
N ILE A 42 26.97 -30.16 19.78
CA ILE A 42 26.48 -30.17 18.40
C ILE A 42 27.61 -30.54 17.43
N ASP A 43 28.78 -29.90 17.59
CA ASP A 43 29.92 -30.15 16.72
C ASP A 43 30.50 -31.56 16.91
N ALA A 44 30.44 -32.11 18.12
CA ALA A 44 30.86 -33.49 18.37
C ALA A 44 29.87 -34.50 17.75
N MET A 45 28.56 -34.25 17.85
CA MET A 45 27.53 -35.06 17.18
C MET A 45 27.61 -34.98 15.65
N ALA A 46 28.03 -33.84 15.12
CA ALA A 46 28.25 -33.63 13.69
C ALA A 46 29.60 -34.17 13.19
N GLY A 47 30.44 -34.73 14.07
CA GLY A 47 31.79 -35.22 13.74
C GLY A 47 32.79 -34.11 13.39
N ARG A 48 32.50 -32.85 13.72
CA ARG A 48 33.33 -31.67 13.40
C ARG A 48 34.41 -31.39 14.42
N LEU A 49 34.32 -32.01 15.61
CA LEU A 49 35.33 -31.89 16.66
C LEU A 49 36.29 -33.09 16.66
N PRO A 50 37.58 -32.89 16.35
CA PRO A 50 38.54 -33.99 16.22
C PRO A 50 38.88 -34.67 17.55
N ASN A 51 38.67 -33.94 18.67
CA ASN A 51 38.98 -34.36 20.02
C ASN A 51 37.71 -34.58 20.86
N ALA A 52 36.58 -34.92 20.23
CA ALA A 52 35.34 -35.24 20.92
C ALA A 52 34.71 -36.53 20.40
N SER A 53 33.99 -37.23 21.27
CA SER A 53 33.09 -38.32 20.89
C SER A 53 31.79 -38.23 21.69
N VAL A 54 30.69 -38.58 21.05
CA VAL A 54 29.34 -38.56 21.65
C VAL A 54 28.69 -39.92 21.45
N ILE A 55 28.07 -40.42 22.52
CA ILE A 55 27.20 -41.58 22.49
C ILE A 55 25.77 -41.09 22.63
N PHE A 56 24.92 -41.47 21.69
CA PHE A 56 23.50 -41.18 21.73
C PHE A 56 22.67 -42.37 21.26
N VAL A 57 21.37 -42.32 21.54
CA VAL A 57 20.39 -43.31 21.11
C VAL A 57 19.52 -42.67 20.04
N ASP A 58 19.31 -43.37 18.92
CA ASP A 58 18.44 -42.93 17.83
C ASP A 58 16.93 -43.08 18.20
N GLU A 59 16.03 -42.82 17.26
CA GLU A 59 14.58 -43.02 17.46
C GLU A 59 14.21 -44.49 17.67
N ALA A 60 14.92 -45.41 17.03
CA ALA A 60 14.69 -46.85 17.12
C ALA A 60 15.28 -47.49 18.38
N GLY A 61 15.86 -46.69 19.29
CA GLY A 61 16.45 -47.19 20.53
C GLY A 61 17.87 -47.76 20.37
N ARG A 62 18.51 -47.59 19.21
CA ARG A 62 19.86 -48.11 18.93
C ARG A 62 20.93 -47.12 19.36
N ARG A 63 21.98 -47.62 19.98
CA ARG A 63 23.13 -46.81 20.39
C ARG A 63 24.01 -46.47 19.18
N VAL A 64 24.32 -45.19 19.05
CA VAL A 64 25.17 -44.61 18.00
C VAL A 64 26.38 -43.97 18.67
N PHE A 65 27.56 -44.31 18.16
CA PHE A 65 28.83 -43.70 18.50
C PHE A 65 29.20 -42.71 17.40
N ALA A 66 29.30 -41.43 17.73
CA ALA A 66 29.73 -40.38 16.83
C ALA A 66 31.10 -39.84 17.26
N ASP A 67 32.03 -39.83 16.31
CA ASP A 67 33.37 -39.26 16.46
C ASP A 67 33.79 -38.52 15.18
N ARG A 68 35.09 -38.19 15.07
CA ARG A 68 35.67 -37.52 13.90
C ARG A 68 35.63 -38.33 12.60
N ILE A 69 35.43 -39.64 12.68
CA ILE A 69 35.40 -40.57 11.53
C ILE A 69 33.96 -40.71 11.02
N GLY A 70 32.97 -40.47 11.88
CA GLY A 70 31.56 -40.41 11.54
C GLY A 70 30.69 -40.97 12.64
N ALA A 71 29.44 -41.30 12.30
CA ALA A 71 28.52 -41.98 13.21
C ALA A 71 28.43 -43.47 12.86
N THR A 72 28.44 -44.35 13.86
CA THR A 72 28.31 -45.81 13.70
C THR A 72 27.38 -46.42 14.74
N TYR A 73 26.62 -47.45 14.38
CA TYR A 73 25.81 -48.19 15.34
C TYR A 73 26.71 -49.06 16.22
N ALA A 74 26.61 -48.91 17.54
CA ALA A 74 27.50 -49.58 18.50
C ALA A 74 27.40 -51.12 18.46
N GLU A 75 26.24 -51.66 18.06
CA GLU A 75 26.01 -53.11 18.01
C GLU A 75 26.55 -53.77 16.74
N THR A 76 26.50 -53.07 15.60
CA THR A 76 26.80 -53.65 14.29
C THR A 76 28.06 -53.09 13.64
N GLY A 77 28.56 -51.95 14.13
CA GLY A 77 29.67 -51.20 13.52
C GLY A 77 29.34 -50.58 12.16
N VAL A 78 28.10 -50.70 11.69
CA VAL A 78 27.65 -50.12 10.42
C VAL A 78 27.52 -48.61 10.55
N ALA A 79 27.83 -47.87 9.47
CA ALA A 79 27.65 -46.43 9.41
C ALA A 79 26.20 -46.04 9.75
N ALA A 80 26.05 -45.11 10.68
CA ALA A 80 24.80 -44.48 11.04
C ALA A 80 24.73 -43.08 10.41
N PRO A 81 23.53 -42.56 10.11
CA PRO A 81 23.38 -41.20 9.61
C PRO A 81 23.94 -40.19 10.62
N SER A 82 24.83 -39.30 10.17
CA SER A 82 25.37 -38.23 11.01
C SER A 82 24.34 -37.10 11.17
N LEU A 83 24.50 -36.26 12.20
CA LEU A 83 23.63 -35.08 12.37
C LEU A 83 23.68 -34.15 11.16
N SER A 84 24.87 -34.01 10.54
CA SER A 84 25.07 -33.20 9.33
C SER A 84 24.33 -33.75 8.11
N GLU A 85 24.19 -35.07 8.01
CA GLU A 85 23.42 -35.71 6.92
C GLU A 85 21.91 -35.56 7.12
N LEU A 86 21.44 -35.52 8.37
CA LEU A 86 20.02 -35.42 8.69
C LEU A 86 19.49 -33.97 8.62
N VAL A 87 20.30 -33.00 9.06
CA VAL A 87 19.84 -31.64 9.34
C VAL A 87 20.50 -30.60 8.42
N GLY A 88 21.59 -30.97 7.74
CA GLY A 88 22.37 -30.10 6.87
C GLY A 88 23.74 -29.75 7.47
N THR A 89 24.57 -29.07 6.67
CA THR A 89 25.97 -28.77 7.02
C THR A 89 26.18 -27.44 7.71
N ASP A 90 25.19 -26.54 7.69
CA ASP A 90 25.29 -25.23 8.34
C ASP A 90 25.26 -25.37 9.87
N PRO A 91 26.36 -25.02 10.58
CA PRO A 91 26.43 -25.15 12.02
C PRO A 91 25.37 -24.34 12.77
N GLN A 92 24.97 -23.17 12.27
CA GLN A 92 23.95 -22.35 12.92
C GLN A 92 22.56 -22.98 12.80
N VAL A 93 22.20 -23.45 11.61
CA VAL A 93 20.91 -24.13 11.37
C VAL A 93 20.81 -25.40 12.21
N VAL A 94 21.88 -26.18 12.29
CA VAL A 94 21.92 -27.38 13.13
C VAL A 94 21.76 -27.01 14.61
N ALA A 95 22.43 -25.95 15.08
CA ALA A 95 22.30 -25.50 16.46
C ALA A 95 20.88 -25.05 16.80
N ASP A 96 20.25 -24.27 15.92
CA ASP A 96 18.89 -23.79 16.11
C ASP A 96 17.85 -24.92 16.10
N LEU A 97 18.06 -25.98 15.30
CA LEU A 97 17.12 -27.11 15.25
C LEU A 97 17.26 -28.09 16.42
N VAL A 98 18.43 -28.15 17.05
CA VAL A 98 18.73 -29.11 18.13
C VAL A 98 18.62 -28.46 19.51
N THR A 99 18.47 -27.13 19.59
CA THR A 99 18.39 -26.40 20.86
C THR A 99 17.04 -25.70 21.02
N LEU A 100 16.42 -25.85 22.19
CA LEU A 100 15.25 -25.06 22.59
C LEU A 100 15.71 -23.98 23.56
N ARG A 101 15.50 -22.71 23.20
CA ARG A 101 15.78 -21.55 24.04
C ARG A 101 14.52 -21.13 24.79
N PRO A 102 14.66 -20.42 25.92
CA PRO A 102 13.52 -19.89 26.66
C PRO A 102 12.59 -19.02 25.77
N ALA A 103 13.18 -18.20 24.89
CA ALA A 103 12.44 -17.39 23.92
C ALA A 103 11.59 -18.24 22.94
N ASP A 104 12.08 -19.41 22.54
CA ASP A 104 11.35 -20.32 21.63
C ASP A 104 10.10 -20.92 22.29
N LEU A 105 10.07 -20.93 23.63
CA LEU A 105 8.94 -21.37 24.43
C LEU A 105 8.05 -20.20 24.88
N GLY A 106 8.34 -18.97 24.44
CA GLY A 106 7.69 -17.77 24.95
C GLY A 106 7.98 -17.48 26.43
N LEU A 107 8.99 -18.16 26.99
CA LEU A 107 9.44 -18.02 28.37
C LEU A 107 10.64 -17.07 28.36
N GLY A 108 10.41 -15.77 28.38
CA GLY A 108 11.51 -14.80 28.35
C GLY A 108 11.06 -13.34 28.37
N ASP A 109 9.90 -13.07 27.80
CA ASP A 109 9.27 -11.76 27.85
C ASP A 109 8.10 -11.80 28.83
N GLU A 110 8.40 -11.76 30.13
CA GLU A 110 7.40 -11.35 31.13
C GLU A 110 7.10 -9.87 30.90
N ARG A 111 6.33 -9.57 29.86
CA ARG A 111 5.84 -8.22 29.58
C ARG A 111 4.94 -7.81 30.74
N SER A 112 5.17 -6.64 31.30
CA SER A 112 4.32 -6.11 32.36
C SER A 112 2.90 -5.93 31.83
N ALA A 113 1.90 -6.13 32.69
CA ALA A 113 0.49 -5.88 32.34
C ALA A 113 0.29 -4.45 31.80
N GLU A 114 1.03 -3.48 32.35
CA GLU A 114 1.05 -2.08 31.92
C GLU A 114 1.57 -1.90 30.47
N ALA A 115 2.61 -2.64 30.07
CA ALA A 115 3.11 -2.60 28.70
C ALA A 115 2.08 -3.16 27.71
N VAL A 116 1.42 -4.26 28.08
CA VAL A 116 0.36 -4.87 27.26
C VAL A 116 -0.85 -3.93 27.16
N GLU A 117 -1.27 -3.32 28.26
CA GLU A 117 -2.37 -2.35 28.26
C GLU A 117 -2.05 -1.11 27.41
N GLY A 118 -0.81 -0.61 27.47
CA GLY A 118 -0.34 0.50 26.64
C GLY A 118 -0.37 0.16 25.15
N GLU A 119 0.12 -1.02 24.76
CA GLU A 119 0.06 -1.49 23.37
C GLU A 119 -1.39 -1.66 22.89
N VAL A 120 -2.28 -2.22 23.71
CA VAL A 120 -3.70 -2.38 23.38
C VAL A 120 -4.39 -1.02 23.23
N ALA A 121 -4.08 -0.06 24.10
CA ALA A 121 -4.60 1.30 24.00
C ALA A 121 -4.12 2.00 22.71
N ALA A 122 -2.83 1.89 22.39
CA ALA A 122 -2.25 2.41 21.15
C ALA A 122 -2.87 1.75 19.91
N ALA A 123 -3.04 0.43 19.91
CA ALA A 123 -3.67 -0.30 18.82
C ALA A 123 -5.13 0.10 18.61
N ARG A 124 -5.89 0.34 19.70
CA ARG A 124 -7.27 0.84 19.62
C ARG A 124 -7.33 2.27 19.06
N ALA A 125 -6.41 3.14 19.46
CA ALA A 125 -6.33 4.49 18.92
C ALA A 125 -5.99 4.49 17.43
N ALA A 126 -5.03 3.66 17.01
CA ALA A 126 -4.68 3.48 15.60
C ALA A 126 -5.86 2.93 14.78
N LEU A 127 -6.60 1.96 15.31
CA LEU A 127 -7.80 1.42 14.66
C LEU A 127 -8.91 2.48 14.52
N ALA A 128 -9.14 3.29 15.55
CA ALA A 128 -10.11 4.38 15.48
C ALA A 128 -9.71 5.40 14.39
N HIS A 129 -8.44 5.79 14.36
CA HIS A 129 -7.92 6.72 13.36
C HIS A 129 -8.04 6.16 11.92
N ALA A 130 -7.70 4.89 11.70
CA ALA A 130 -7.88 4.24 10.41
C ALA A 130 -9.36 4.17 10.00
N GLY A 131 -10.27 3.95 10.96
CA GLY A 131 -11.72 4.00 10.72
C GLY A 131 -12.22 5.39 10.32
N ASP A 132 -11.65 6.45 10.89
CA ASP A 132 -11.95 7.83 10.48
C ASP A 132 -11.47 8.14 9.06
N GLN A 133 -10.24 7.75 8.73
CA GLN A 133 -9.70 7.89 7.37
C GLN A 133 -10.53 7.13 6.35
N GLN A 134 -10.93 5.89 6.64
CA GLN A 134 -11.77 5.10 5.76
C GLN A 134 -13.13 5.77 5.51
N ARG A 135 -13.75 6.32 6.55
CA ARG A 135 -15.03 7.05 6.42
C ARG A 135 -14.88 8.30 5.57
N ALA A 136 -13.81 9.07 5.77
CA ALA A 136 -13.52 10.25 4.96
C ALA A 136 -13.30 9.89 3.48
N ALA A 137 -12.48 8.87 3.20
CA ALA A 137 -12.25 8.38 1.85
C ALA A 137 -13.55 7.89 1.18
N THR A 138 -14.39 7.17 1.92
CA THR A 138 -15.70 6.70 1.40
C THR A 138 -16.61 7.87 1.05
N ALA A 139 -16.64 8.92 1.88
CA ALA A 139 -17.43 10.12 1.60
C ALA A 139 -16.97 10.82 0.31
N ILE A 140 -15.65 10.91 0.10
CA ILE A 140 -15.07 11.47 -1.13
C ILE A 140 -15.50 10.67 -2.36
N VAL A 141 -15.41 9.33 -2.31
CA VAL A 141 -15.85 8.47 -3.43
C VAL A 141 -17.32 8.66 -3.77
N VAL A 142 -18.19 8.76 -2.76
CA VAL A 142 -19.62 9.01 -2.97
C VAL A 142 -19.88 10.36 -3.65
N GLU A 143 -19.13 11.41 -3.27
CA GLU A 143 -19.23 12.71 -3.93
C GLU A 143 -18.69 12.68 -5.36
N ILE A 144 -17.60 11.95 -5.63
CA ILE A 144 -17.09 11.76 -7.00
C ILE A 144 -18.14 11.08 -7.87
N ASP A 145 -18.75 9.98 -7.40
CA ASP A 145 -19.80 9.26 -8.13
C ASP A 145 -21.03 10.14 -8.41
N ARG A 146 -21.31 11.09 -7.51
CA ARG A 146 -22.36 12.09 -7.72
C ARG A 146 -21.96 13.08 -8.81
N TRP A 147 -20.76 13.64 -8.74
CA TRP A 147 -20.27 14.59 -9.74
C TRP A 147 -20.14 13.99 -11.13
N GLU A 148 -19.76 12.72 -11.24
CA GLU A 148 -19.74 12.02 -12.54
C GLU A 148 -21.14 11.92 -13.16
N ARG A 149 -22.16 11.65 -12.35
CA ARG A 149 -23.56 11.63 -12.82
C ARG A 149 -24.05 13.02 -13.21
N ASP A 150 -23.72 14.03 -12.42
CA ASP A 150 -24.09 15.42 -12.73
C ASP A 150 -23.42 15.91 -14.02
N LEU A 151 -22.13 15.58 -14.22
CA LEU A 151 -21.41 15.87 -15.46
C LEU A 151 -22.03 15.16 -16.67
N ALA A 152 -22.38 13.88 -16.55
CA ALA A 152 -23.02 13.13 -17.63
C ALA A 152 -24.40 13.72 -18.01
N ARG A 153 -25.17 14.21 -17.03
CA ARG A 153 -26.42 14.93 -17.29
C ARG A 153 -26.17 16.24 -18.05
N LEU A 154 -25.20 17.03 -17.62
CA LEU A 154 -24.83 18.29 -18.30
C LEU A 154 -24.35 18.04 -19.75
N ASP A 155 -23.56 16.98 -19.97
CA ASP A 155 -23.13 16.55 -21.30
C ASP A 155 -24.36 16.28 -22.21
N GLU A 156 -25.40 15.64 -21.69
CA GLU A 156 -26.64 15.36 -22.43
C GLU A 156 -27.47 16.63 -22.71
N GLU A 157 -27.60 17.53 -21.73
CA GLU A 157 -28.35 18.79 -21.87
C GLU A 157 -27.70 19.72 -22.89
N ILE A 158 -26.37 19.86 -22.84
CA ILE A 158 -25.61 20.73 -23.73
C ILE A 158 -25.58 20.17 -25.16
N ALA A 159 -25.51 18.84 -25.33
CA ALA A 159 -25.60 18.22 -26.66
C ALA A 159 -26.93 18.57 -27.38
N LYS A 160 -28.01 18.80 -26.62
CA LYS A 160 -29.34 19.17 -27.15
C LYS A 160 -29.54 20.67 -27.29
N ALA A 161 -28.58 21.50 -26.86
CA ALA A 161 -28.69 22.94 -26.91
C ALA A 161 -28.66 23.47 -28.36
N PRO A 162 -29.50 24.46 -28.71
CA PRO A 162 -29.54 25.02 -30.06
C PRO A 162 -28.32 25.90 -30.38
N ASP A 163 -27.64 26.44 -29.36
CA ASP A 163 -26.48 27.30 -29.52
C ASP A 163 -25.22 26.49 -29.86
N GLU A 164 -24.59 26.82 -30.99
CA GLU A 164 -23.35 26.19 -31.46
C GLU A 164 -22.11 26.71 -30.70
N THR A 165 -22.13 27.97 -30.26
CA THR A 165 -21.04 28.59 -29.50
C THR A 165 -20.91 27.95 -28.13
N ALA A 166 -22.03 27.86 -27.39
CA ALA A 166 -22.09 27.21 -26.08
C ALA A 166 -21.64 25.73 -26.11
N ARG A 167 -22.04 24.99 -27.16
CA ARG A 167 -21.60 23.59 -27.34
C ARG A 167 -20.09 23.50 -27.54
N TRP A 168 -19.49 24.44 -28.26
CA TRP A 168 -18.05 24.47 -28.48
C TRP A 168 -17.27 24.83 -27.21
N GLU A 169 -17.75 25.81 -26.45
CA GLU A 169 -17.16 26.19 -25.15
C GLU A 169 -17.18 25.04 -24.15
N TRP A 170 -18.30 24.32 -24.04
CA TRP A 170 -18.40 23.12 -23.21
C TRP A 170 -17.40 22.02 -23.59
N VAL A 171 -17.23 21.77 -24.90
CA VAL A 171 -16.25 20.79 -25.39
C VAL A 171 -14.83 21.18 -25.01
N GLN A 172 -14.49 22.47 -24.98
CA GLN A 172 -13.17 22.91 -24.52
C GLN A 172 -12.98 22.69 -23.03
N LEU A 173 -13.96 23.10 -22.21
CA LEU A 173 -13.93 22.87 -20.76
C LEU A 173 -13.81 21.37 -20.43
N ARG A 174 -14.50 20.51 -21.18
CA ARG A 174 -14.41 19.06 -20.99
C ARG A 174 -13.03 18.51 -21.30
N ARG A 175 -12.40 18.98 -22.38
CA ARG A 175 -11.02 18.59 -22.74
C ARG A 175 -10.01 19.06 -21.71
N GLU A 176 -10.20 20.24 -21.15
CA GLU A 176 -9.36 20.77 -20.08
C GLU A 176 -9.46 19.92 -18.81
N LEU A 177 -10.68 19.52 -18.41
CA LEU A 177 -10.89 18.61 -17.29
C LEU A 177 -10.24 17.24 -17.52
N ASP A 178 -10.41 16.66 -18.71
CA ASP A 178 -9.81 15.36 -19.06
C ASP A 178 -8.28 15.44 -19.08
N ARG A 179 -7.71 16.56 -19.54
CA ARG A 179 -6.27 16.84 -19.44
C ARG A 179 -5.80 16.90 -17.99
N MET A 180 -6.48 17.65 -17.12
CA MET A 180 -6.11 17.75 -15.69
C MET A 180 -6.17 16.39 -15.00
N ARG A 181 -7.19 15.57 -15.29
CA ARG A 181 -7.30 14.19 -14.79
C ARG A 181 -6.12 13.32 -15.24
N ALA A 182 -5.72 13.43 -16.51
CA ALA A 182 -4.57 12.69 -17.03
C ALA A 182 -3.25 13.15 -16.39
N GLU A 183 -3.07 14.46 -16.18
CA GLU A 183 -1.89 15.02 -15.50
C GLU A 183 -1.80 14.54 -14.04
N LEU A 184 -2.92 14.54 -13.31
CA LEU A 184 -2.98 14.03 -11.94
C LEU A 184 -2.73 12.53 -11.86
N ALA A 185 -3.32 11.75 -12.76
CA ALA A 185 -3.07 10.31 -12.85
C ALA A 185 -1.59 9.99 -13.17
N ALA A 186 -0.90 10.86 -13.90
CA ALA A 186 0.52 10.75 -14.18
C ALA A 186 1.41 11.17 -12.99
N LEU A 187 0.94 12.10 -12.16
CA LEU A 187 1.65 12.60 -10.98
C LEU A 187 1.46 11.70 -9.75
N ALA A 188 0.37 10.94 -9.66
CA ALA A 188 0.11 10.01 -8.56
C ALA A 188 1.20 8.90 -8.52
N PRO A 189 2.13 8.92 -7.54
CA PRO A 189 3.04 7.81 -7.36
C PRO A 189 2.20 6.60 -6.93
N ARG A 190 2.58 5.39 -7.36
CA ARG A 190 2.01 4.15 -6.81
C ARG A 190 2.22 4.12 -5.29
N GLY A 191 1.24 4.61 -4.51
CA GLY A 191 1.20 4.53 -3.05
C GLY A 191 1.35 5.82 -2.24
N ALA A 192 1.33 7.03 -2.83
CA ALA A 192 1.28 8.27 -2.05
C ALA A 192 0.06 9.11 -2.46
N SER A 193 -0.91 9.28 -1.56
CA SER A 193 -2.00 10.24 -1.72
C SER A 193 -1.46 11.65 -1.50
N ASP A 194 -1.42 12.47 -2.54
CA ASP A 194 -1.07 13.89 -2.43
C ASP A 194 -2.35 14.68 -2.16
N GLU A 195 -2.63 14.96 -0.87
CA GLU A 195 -3.83 15.68 -0.42
C GLU A 195 -3.99 17.05 -1.11
N GLU A 196 -2.88 17.70 -1.51
CA GLU A 196 -2.93 18.98 -2.24
C GLU A 196 -3.34 18.81 -3.71
N ALA A 197 -3.03 17.66 -4.32
CA ALA A 197 -3.43 17.34 -5.67
C ALA A 197 -4.93 17.00 -5.73
N ASP A 198 -5.41 16.23 -4.74
CA ASP A 198 -6.83 15.93 -4.58
C ASP A 198 -7.64 17.22 -4.32
N ALA A 199 -7.18 18.09 -3.42
CA ALA A 199 -7.85 19.37 -3.14
C ALA A 199 -7.97 20.28 -4.38
N ARG A 200 -6.95 20.32 -5.24
CA ARG A 200 -6.99 21.07 -6.51
C ARG A 200 -7.99 20.48 -7.51
N LEU A 201 -8.10 19.16 -7.59
CA LEU A 201 -9.11 18.51 -8.44
C LEU A 201 -10.53 18.81 -7.96
N LEU A 202 -10.79 18.71 -6.65
CA LEU A 202 -12.11 19.03 -6.09
C LEU A 202 -12.50 20.49 -6.38
N ALA A 203 -11.57 21.44 -6.26
CA ALA A 203 -11.80 22.84 -6.59
C ALA A 203 -12.14 23.06 -8.08
N ALA A 204 -11.40 22.42 -8.99
CA ALA A 204 -11.67 22.53 -10.43
C ALA A 204 -13.04 21.92 -10.81
N VAL A 205 -13.44 20.81 -10.17
CA VAL A 205 -14.78 20.23 -10.39
C VAL A 205 -15.88 21.19 -9.92
N GLU A 206 -15.68 21.87 -8.80
CA GLU A 206 -16.64 22.84 -8.27
C GLU A 206 -16.78 24.09 -9.15
N GLU A 207 -15.68 24.56 -9.75
CA GLU A 207 -15.69 25.65 -10.75
C GLU A 207 -16.50 25.25 -12.00
N VAL A 208 -16.27 24.04 -12.53
CA VAL A 208 -17.01 23.50 -13.68
C VAL A 208 -18.50 23.35 -13.35
N ARG A 209 -18.83 22.87 -12.15
CA ARG A 209 -20.22 22.75 -11.67
C ARG A 209 -20.91 24.12 -11.64
N THR A 210 -20.24 25.11 -11.06
CA THR A 210 -20.77 26.48 -10.94
C THR A 210 -21.01 27.11 -12.32
N ALA A 211 -20.06 26.93 -13.25
CA ALA A 211 -20.20 27.39 -14.63
C ALA A 211 -21.38 26.69 -15.35
N GLY A 212 -21.54 25.38 -15.14
CA GLY A 212 -22.65 24.60 -15.69
C GLY A 212 -24.02 25.07 -15.18
N GLU A 213 -24.13 25.37 -13.88
CA GLU A 213 -25.37 25.89 -13.28
C GLU A 213 -25.75 27.27 -13.81
N ALA A 214 -24.78 28.20 -13.89
CA ALA A 214 -25.00 29.52 -14.46
C ALA A 214 -25.45 29.43 -15.94
N TRP A 215 -24.93 28.46 -16.68
CA TRP A 215 -25.32 28.23 -18.06
C TRP A 215 -26.74 27.65 -18.18
N ALA A 216 -27.10 26.69 -17.33
CA ALA A 216 -28.45 26.13 -17.31
C ALA A 216 -29.51 27.20 -16.98
N GLU A 217 -29.18 28.13 -16.10
CA GLU A 217 -30.01 29.30 -15.78
C GLU A 217 -30.14 30.23 -17.00
N ALA A 218 -29.03 30.63 -17.62
CA ALA A 218 -29.05 31.48 -18.82
C ALA A 218 -29.80 30.85 -20.01
N SER A 219 -29.66 29.54 -20.21
CA SER A 219 -30.38 28.77 -21.24
C SER A 219 -31.89 28.74 -20.98
N THR A 220 -32.27 28.63 -19.71
CA THR A 220 -33.68 28.72 -19.29
C THR A 220 -34.23 30.11 -19.58
N GLU A 221 -33.52 31.17 -19.19
CA GLU A 221 -33.91 32.57 -19.47
C GLU A 221 -34.02 32.85 -20.98
N ALA A 222 -33.07 32.37 -21.78
CA ALA A 222 -33.10 32.51 -23.24
C ALA A 222 -34.30 31.79 -23.87
N THR A 223 -34.64 30.60 -23.37
CA THR A 223 -35.82 29.83 -23.81
C THR A 223 -37.11 30.55 -23.45
N GLU A 224 -37.21 31.11 -22.24
CA GLU A 224 -38.36 31.92 -21.83
C GLU A 224 -38.49 33.21 -22.64
N LEU A 225 -37.38 33.89 -22.91
CA LEU A 225 -37.35 35.08 -23.74
C LEU A 225 -37.78 34.77 -25.18
N SER A 226 -37.28 33.68 -25.77
CA SER A 226 -37.71 33.21 -27.09
C SER A 226 -39.21 32.90 -27.13
N ARG A 227 -39.75 32.25 -26.08
CA ARG A 227 -41.19 31.99 -25.95
C ARG A 227 -42.00 33.29 -25.87
N ARG A 228 -41.48 34.33 -25.21
CA ARG A 228 -42.11 35.66 -25.11
C ARG A 228 -42.07 36.44 -26.42
N LEU A 229 -40.95 36.36 -27.15
CA LEU A 229 -40.75 37.07 -28.43
C LEU A 229 -41.49 36.42 -29.61
N GLY A 230 -41.81 35.13 -29.51
CA GLY A 230 -42.44 34.37 -30.58
C GLY A 230 -41.46 34.04 -31.71
N PRO A 231 -41.92 33.34 -32.77
CA PRO A 231 -41.06 33.00 -33.90
C PRO A 231 -40.58 34.28 -34.59
N LEU A 232 -39.26 34.43 -34.70
CA LEU A 232 -38.64 35.52 -35.47
C LEU A 232 -39.18 35.48 -36.90
N PRO A 233 -39.62 36.61 -37.48
CA PRO A 233 -40.05 36.65 -38.86
C PRO A 233 -38.89 36.21 -39.77
N PRO A 234 -39.17 35.54 -40.91
CA PRO A 234 -38.13 35.10 -41.82
C PRO A 234 -37.35 36.31 -42.32
N VAL A 235 -36.06 36.35 -41.99
CA VAL A 235 -35.15 37.41 -42.41
C VAL A 235 -34.67 37.07 -43.83
N SER A 236 -34.89 37.96 -44.79
CA SER A 236 -34.47 37.70 -46.17
C SER A 236 -32.95 37.87 -46.33
N ASP A 237 -32.34 37.24 -47.33
CA ASP A 237 -30.92 37.44 -47.65
C ASP A 237 -30.59 38.92 -47.92
N ALA A 238 -31.58 39.70 -48.40
CA ALA A 238 -31.45 41.14 -48.58
C ALA A 238 -31.40 41.90 -47.25
N ASP A 239 -32.07 41.41 -46.20
CA ASP A 239 -32.02 42.00 -44.85
C ASP A 239 -30.68 41.70 -44.17
N LEU A 240 -30.19 40.46 -44.30
CA LEU A 240 -28.86 40.08 -43.80
C LEU A 240 -27.74 40.85 -44.49
N ALA A 241 -27.80 41.01 -45.81
CA ALA A 241 -26.84 41.81 -46.57
C ALA A 241 -26.86 43.29 -46.15
N ARG A 242 -28.04 43.83 -45.80
CA ARG A 242 -28.20 45.22 -45.33
C ARG A 242 -27.58 45.43 -43.95
N VAL A 243 -27.77 44.49 -43.03
CA VAL A 243 -27.17 44.55 -41.68
C VAL A 243 -25.66 44.38 -41.77
N ALA A 244 -25.17 43.45 -42.60
CA ALA A 244 -23.73 43.26 -42.82
C ALA A 244 -23.06 44.47 -43.51
N ALA A 245 -23.81 45.24 -44.31
CA ALA A 245 -23.34 46.48 -44.92
C ALA A 245 -23.42 47.69 -43.98
N THR A 246 -23.99 47.54 -42.78
CA THR A 246 -24.02 48.62 -41.79
C THR A 246 -22.62 48.76 -41.16
N PRO A 247 -21.96 49.93 -41.27
CA PRO A 247 -20.65 50.14 -40.67
C PRO A 247 -20.70 49.93 -39.15
N ALA A 248 -19.68 49.27 -38.58
CA ALA A 248 -19.61 49.00 -37.14
C ALA A 248 -19.44 50.27 -36.28
N GLU A 249 -19.02 51.38 -36.89
CA GLU A 249 -18.90 52.68 -36.25
C GLU A 249 -19.87 53.67 -36.90
N LEU A 250 -20.55 54.46 -36.06
CA LEU A 250 -21.46 55.49 -36.53
C LEU A 250 -20.66 56.56 -37.32
N PRO A 251 -21.12 56.99 -38.50
CA PRO A 251 -20.48 58.07 -39.23
C PRO A 251 -20.36 59.32 -38.35
N ALA A 252 -19.19 59.96 -38.35
CA ALA A 252 -18.93 61.12 -37.50
C ALA A 252 -19.86 62.32 -37.79
N ASP A 253 -20.51 62.34 -38.95
CA ASP A 253 -21.47 63.34 -39.40
C ASP A 253 -22.95 62.92 -39.19
N LEU A 254 -23.20 61.80 -38.51
CA LEU A 254 -24.57 61.29 -38.29
C LEU A 254 -25.46 62.29 -37.54
N ASP A 255 -24.93 62.91 -36.49
CA ASP A 255 -25.69 63.88 -35.70
C ASP A 255 -26.04 65.15 -36.51
N GLU A 256 -25.12 65.60 -37.38
CA GLU A 256 -25.38 66.71 -38.31
C GLU A 256 -26.43 66.33 -39.37
N ARG A 257 -26.42 65.08 -39.85
CA ARG A 257 -27.40 64.58 -40.83
C ARG A 257 -28.79 64.41 -40.23
N ILE A 258 -28.87 63.93 -38.98
CA ILE A 258 -30.15 63.84 -38.24
C ILE A 258 -30.73 65.24 -38.04
N ALA A 259 -29.92 66.19 -37.57
CA ALA A 259 -30.34 67.57 -37.39
C ALA A 259 -30.80 68.24 -38.70
N ALA A 260 -30.17 67.93 -39.83
CA ALA A 260 -30.56 68.43 -41.15
C ALA A 260 -31.89 67.86 -41.67
N VAL A 261 -32.24 66.63 -41.30
CA VAL A 261 -33.52 65.99 -41.67
C VAL A 261 -34.64 66.44 -40.75
N GLU A 262 -34.37 66.66 -39.46
CA GLU A 262 -35.35 67.19 -38.51
C GLU A 262 -35.68 68.68 -38.75
N ALA A 263 -34.78 69.43 -39.39
CA ALA A 263 -34.98 70.83 -39.76
C ALA A 263 -35.65 71.04 -41.14
N ALA A 264 -35.90 69.97 -41.90
CA ALA A 264 -36.53 69.99 -43.23
C ALA A 264 -38.03 69.65 -43.15
#